data_AF-A0A2D9M660-F1
#
_entry.id   AF-A0A2D9M660-F1
#
_cell.length_a   1.000
_cell.length_b   1.000
_cell.length_c   1.000
_cell.angle_alpha   90.00
_cell.angle_beta   90.00
_cell.angle_gamma   90.00
#
_symmetry.space_group_name_H-M   'P 1'
#
loop_
_entity.id
_entity.type
_entity.pdbx_description
1 polymer ?
#
loop_
_entity_poly.entity_id
_entity_poly.type
_entity_poly.pdbx_seq_one_letter_code
_entity_poly.pdbx_strand_id
1 'polypeptide(L)'
;MAGADESVTLRVAKAIPSDVGHGRARVPFNNDLDLKPGDIIEISGENKTAAVVWRCRPEDANLGVIRIDGIIRKNAGVSLGDRVDVRKVEVKKCERLVLSPVMAKQQKVRFGPGIEGFARRGLNKRPVVAGDRIFIPGMTLFAEALPFAIVSTRPKGIVQVAPETEIVIKEEILDEEEDAAGHQIAYEDIGGLGNQLQKVREMIELPLKHPILFRRLGIDPPKGVLLHGPPGTGKTMIAKAVASETNAHFTSINGPEIISKYYGESEKQLREIFDDATQNAPAIIFIDELDSIAPKREDVTG
;
A
#
# COMPACT_ATOMS: atom_id res chain seq x y z
N MET A 1 27.14 -20.72 14.91
CA MET A 1 26.64 -21.12 13.59
C MET A 1 25.13 -21.03 13.67
N ALA A 2 24.56 -19.83 13.45
CA ALA A 2 23.12 -19.64 13.40
C ALA A 2 22.62 -20.24 12.08
N GLY A 3 21.62 -21.12 12.16
CA GLY A 3 21.16 -21.91 11.01
C GLY A 3 20.44 -21.03 9.99
N ALA A 4 20.56 -21.38 8.72
CA ALA A 4 19.88 -20.71 7.59
C ALA A 4 18.33 -20.85 7.59
N ASP A 5 17.74 -21.24 8.73
CA ASP A 5 16.31 -21.56 8.89
C ASP A 5 15.69 -20.88 10.11
N GLU A 6 16.42 -20.00 10.80
CA GLU A 6 15.84 -19.16 11.84
C GLU A 6 14.95 -18.09 11.19
N SER A 7 13.70 -18.00 11.64
CA SER A 7 12.74 -16.97 11.27
C SER A 7 12.28 -16.23 12.52
N VAL A 8 11.97 -14.94 12.35
CA VAL A 8 11.44 -14.11 13.42
C VAL A 8 10.14 -13.51 12.96
N THR A 9 9.10 -13.71 13.75
CA THR A 9 7.80 -13.08 13.52
C THR A 9 7.82 -11.65 14.02
N LEU A 10 7.55 -10.70 13.13
CA LEU A 10 7.53 -9.27 13.43
C LEU A 10 6.18 -8.66 13.06
N ARG A 11 5.80 -7.59 13.75
CA ARG A 11 4.60 -6.84 13.43
C ARG A 11 4.88 -5.76 12.40
N VAL A 12 4.10 -5.69 11.34
CA VAL A 12 4.24 -4.70 10.27
C VAL A 12 3.91 -3.30 10.79
N ALA A 13 4.80 -2.33 10.53
CA ALA A 13 4.65 -0.94 10.90
C ALA A 13 4.95 -0.01 9.71
N LYS A 14 4.48 1.23 9.82
CA LYS A 14 4.60 2.25 8.78
C LYS A 14 6.06 2.57 8.48
N ALA A 15 6.40 2.66 7.19
CA ALA A 15 7.71 3.11 6.74
C ALA A 15 7.93 4.60 7.07
N ILE A 16 9.20 4.99 7.12
CA ILE A 16 9.59 6.40 7.17
C ILE A 16 9.53 6.93 5.74
N PRO A 17 9.08 8.18 5.50
CA PRO A 17 9.00 8.74 4.15
C PRO A 17 10.29 8.60 3.32
N SER A 18 11.47 8.67 3.95
CA SER A 18 12.77 8.52 3.28
C SER A 18 13.07 7.11 2.76
N ASP A 19 12.29 6.10 3.17
CA ASP A 19 12.51 4.70 2.79
C ASP A 19 11.52 4.22 1.70
N VAL A 20 10.45 4.99 1.45
CA VAL A 20 9.40 4.66 0.49
C VAL A 20 9.97 4.57 -0.93
N GLY A 21 9.65 3.48 -1.64
CA GLY A 21 10.13 3.26 -3.00
C GLY A 21 11.61 2.89 -3.08
N HIS A 22 12.28 2.66 -1.95
CA HIS A 22 13.67 2.23 -1.89
C HIS A 22 13.87 0.73 -1.64
N GLY A 23 12.80 -0.03 -1.43
CA GLY A 23 12.89 -1.47 -1.15
C GLY A 23 13.60 -1.77 0.17
N ARG A 24 13.44 -0.90 1.18
CA ARG A 24 14.10 -1.01 2.49
C ARG A 24 13.13 -1.51 3.55
N ALA A 25 13.63 -2.38 4.40
CA ALA A 25 12.96 -2.83 5.61
C ALA A 25 13.81 -2.48 6.83
N ARG A 26 13.21 -1.85 7.84
CA ARG A 26 13.88 -1.65 9.13
C ARG A 26 13.45 -2.72 10.09
N VAL A 27 14.41 -3.50 10.55
CA VAL A 27 14.22 -4.65 11.43
C VAL A 27 15.07 -4.46 12.68
N PRO A 28 14.58 -4.81 13.88
CA PRO A 28 15.38 -4.77 15.10
C PRO A 28 16.58 -5.72 15.00
N PHE A 29 17.75 -5.29 15.47
CA PHE A 29 18.99 -6.10 15.44
C PHE A 29 19.16 -7.00 16.67
N ASN A 30 18.34 -6.80 17.70
CA ASN A 30 18.28 -7.63 18.89
C ASN A 30 17.43 -8.89 18.64
N ASN A 31 17.69 -9.59 17.55
CA ASN A 31 17.03 -10.84 17.20
C ASN A 31 18.09 -11.89 16.84
N ASP A 32 17.64 -13.15 16.73
CA ASP A 32 18.54 -14.28 16.50
C ASP A 32 19.12 -14.30 15.06
N LEU A 33 18.63 -13.43 14.17
CA LEU A 33 18.94 -13.43 12.74
C LEU A 33 20.31 -12.82 12.33
N ASP A 34 21.10 -12.28 13.28
CA ASP A 34 22.38 -11.56 13.05
C ASP A 34 22.35 -10.68 11.78
N LEU A 35 21.33 -9.81 11.71
CA LEU A 35 21.11 -8.95 10.55
C LEU A 35 22.09 -7.77 10.55
N LYS A 36 22.62 -7.45 9.36
CA LYS A 36 23.46 -6.27 9.14
C LYS A 36 22.82 -5.35 8.10
N PRO A 37 23.04 -4.02 8.18
CA PRO A 37 22.58 -3.12 7.13
C PRO A 37 23.14 -3.52 5.76
N GLY A 38 22.25 -3.70 4.79
CA GLY A 38 22.60 -4.19 3.45
C GLY A 38 22.35 -5.68 3.23
N ASP A 39 22.10 -6.45 4.28
CA ASP A 39 21.63 -7.83 4.14
C ASP A 39 20.26 -7.86 3.48
N ILE A 40 19.93 -8.98 2.85
CA ILE A 40 18.63 -9.19 2.22
C ILE A 40 17.83 -10.17 3.06
N ILE A 41 16.57 -9.81 3.29
CA ILE A 41 15.62 -10.63 4.01
C ILE A 41 14.47 -11.02 3.10
N GLU A 42 13.96 -12.23 3.30
CA GLU A 42 12.66 -12.64 2.81
C GLU A 42 11.62 -12.27 3.85
N ILE A 43 10.53 -11.68 3.39
CA ILE A 43 9.34 -11.34 4.17
C ILE A 43 8.23 -12.25 3.67
N SER A 44 7.75 -13.13 4.54
CA SER A 44 6.64 -14.05 4.26
C SER A 44 5.37 -13.54 4.95
N GLY A 45 4.40 -13.12 4.12
CA GLY A 45 3.01 -12.86 4.50
C GLY A 45 2.09 -13.89 3.85
N GLU A 46 1.06 -13.43 3.15
CA GLU A 46 0.29 -14.27 2.21
C GLU A 46 1.17 -14.67 1.01
N ASN A 47 2.01 -13.73 0.57
CA ASN A 47 2.98 -13.90 -0.49
C ASN A 47 4.40 -13.70 0.05
N LYS A 48 5.39 -14.21 -0.69
CA LYS A 48 6.81 -14.07 -0.35
C LYS A 48 7.43 -12.95 -1.17
N THR A 49 7.98 -11.96 -0.48
CA THR A 49 8.72 -10.85 -1.09
C THR A 49 10.06 -10.67 -0.38
N ALA A 50 10.86 -9.70 -0.82
CA ALA A 50 12.18 -9.43 -0.27
C ALA A 50 12.47 -7.95 -0.13
N ALA A 51 13.30 -7.61 0.85
CA ALA A 51 13.72 -6.24 1.12
C ALA A 51 15.17 -6.16 1.60
N VAL A 52 15.80 -4.99 1.44
CA VAL A 52 17.12 -4.71 2.00
C VAL A 52 16.98 -4.26 3.44
N VAL A 53 17.72 -4.89 4.35
CA VAL A 53 17.77 -4.51 5.76
C VAL A 53 18.43 -3.14 5.90
N TRP A 54 17.76 -2.26 6.63
CA TRP A 54 18.27 -0.96 7.04
C TRP A 54 18.18 -0.79 8.55
N ARG A 55 18.96 0.16 9.08
CA ARG A 55 19.06 0.37 10.54
C ARG A 55 17.69 0.68 11.17
N CYS A 56 17.27 -0.06 12.18
CA CYS A 56 16.11 0.30 12.99
C CYS A 56 16.34 1.60 13.77
N ARG A 57 15.27 2.30 14.14
CA ARG A 57 15.38 3.40 15.12
C ARG A 57 15.62 2.79 16.51
N PRO A 58 16.36 3.48 17.40
CA PRO A 58 16.56 3.00 18.78
C PRO A 58 15.24 2.72 19.52
N GLU A 59 14.23 3.55 19.27
CA GLU A 59 12.87 3.42 19.84
C GLU A 59 12.17 2.12 19.40
N ASP A 60 12.45 1.62 18.20
CA ASP A 60 11.79 0.44 17.63
C ASP A 60 12.47 -0.87 18.05
N ALA A 61 13.67 -0.81 18.64
CA ALA A 61 14.50 -1.99 18.90
C ALA A 61 13.77 -3.04 19.75
N ASN A 62 12.99 -2.64 20.75
CA ASN A 62 12.30 -3.58 21.65
C ASN A 62 10.81 -3.77 21.32
N LEU A 63 10.32 -3.22 20.20
CA LEU A 63 8.90 -3.26 19.86
C LEU A 63 8.50 -4.48 19.02
N GLY A 64 9.47 -5.26 18.52
CA GLY A 64 9.19 -6.42 17.66
C GLY A 64 8.49 -6.02 16.35
N VAL A 65 8.85 -4.86 15.79
CA VAL A 65 8.20 -4.30 14.60
C VAL A 65 9.15 -4.28 13.39
N ILE A 66 8.62 -4.57 12.21
CA ILE A 66 9.28 -4.35 10.93
C ILE A 66 8.63 -3.16 10.23
N ARG A 67 9.42 -2.14 9.87
CA ARG A 67 8.91 -1.02 9.07
C ARG A 67 9.20 -1.25 7.60
N ILE A 68 8.14 -1.33 6.81
CA ILE A 68 8.16 -1.55 5.36
C ILE A 68 7.17 -0.61 4.67
N ASP A 69 7.45 -0.27 3.41
CA ASP A 69 6.61 0.65 2.63
C ASP A 69 5.36 -0.05 2.06
N GLY A 70 4.44 0.74 1.49
CA GLY A 70 3.19 0.22 0.94
C GLY A 70 3.38 -0.80 -0.18
N ILE A 71 4.46 -0.70 -0.95
CA ILE A 71 4.75 -1.64 -2.05
C ILE A 71 5.14 -3.00 -1.50
N ILE A 72 6.08 -3.05 -0.55
CA ILE A 72 6.51 -4.31 0.06
C ILE A 72 5.32 -4.94 0.80
N ARG A 73 4.50 -4.14 1.48
CA ARG A 73 3.24 -4.61 2.10
C ARG A 73 2.32 -5.27 1.08
N LYS A 74 2.04 -4.60 -0.03
CA LYS A 74 1.20 -5.13 -1.11
C LYS A 74 1.80 -6.40 -1.74
N ASN A 75 3.10 -6.42 -2.00
CA ASN A 75 3.79 -7.60 -2.53
C ASN A 75 3.73 -8.79 -1.58
N ALA A 76 3.83 -8.55 -0.26
CA ALA A 76 3.68 -9.59 0.75
C ALA A 76 2.22 -9.98 1.03
N GLY A 77 1.24 -9.22 0.52
CA GLY A 77 -0.18 -9.40 0.85
C GLY A 77 -0.47 -9.16 2.33
N VAL A 78 0.10 -8.10 2.92
CA VAL A 78 -0.10 -7.78 4.34
C VAL A 78 -0.41 -6.31 4.54
N SER A 79 -1.15 -6.01 5.60
CA SER A 79 -1.48 -4.64 6.00
C SER A 79 -0.77 -4.25 7.29
N LEU A 80 -0.83 -2.98 7.66
CA LEU A 80 -0.18 -2.50 8.90
C LEU A 80 -0.73 -3.22 10.13
N GLY A 81 0.13 -3.61 11.07
CA GLY A 81 -0.25 -4.32 12.29
C GLY A 81 -0.34 -5.84 12.16
N ASP A 82 -0.31 -6.38 10.94
CA ASP A 82 -0.27 -7.82 10.71
C ASP A 82 1.10 -8.38 11.10
N ARG A 83 1.19 -9.71 11.22
CA ARG A 83 2.45 -10.40 11.53
C ARG A 83 3.03 -11.00 10.26
N VAL A 84 4.34 -10.85 10.10
CA VAL A 84 5.12 -11.44 9.01
C VAL A 84 6.29 -12.20 9.57
N ASP A 85 6.65 -13.29 8.91
CA ASP A 85 7.85 -14.03 9.22
C ASP A 85 9.00 -13.52 8.37
N VAL A 86 10.09 -13.16 9.05
CA VAL A 86 11.27 -12.60 8.43
C VAL A 86 12.42 -13.58 8.58
N ARG A 87 13.11 -13.86 7.48
CA ARG A 87 14.33 -14.67 7.48
C ARG A 87 15.43 -14.03 6.65
N LYS A 88 16.68 -14.22 7.07
CA LYS A 88 17.85 -13.79 6.29
C LYS A 88 18.03 -14.74 5.11
N VAL A 89 18.25 -14.19 3.92
CA VAL A 89 18.45 -15.00 2.71
C VAL A 89 19.70 -14.56 1.96
N GLU A 90 20.50 -15.54 1.56
CA GLU A 90 21.56 -15.31 0.57
C GLU A 90 20.97 -15.40 -0.82
N VAL A 91 21.06 -14.30 -1.57
CA VAL A 91 20.45 -14.19 -2.89
C VAL A 91 21.49 -14.29 -3.98
N LYS A 92 21.08 -14.90 -5.10
CA LYS A 92 21.89 -14.97 -6.31
C LYS A 92 21.80 -13.65 -7.08
N LYS A 93 22.82 -13.35 -7.86
CA LYS A 93 22.79 -12.22 -8.80
C LYS A 93 21.75 -12.48 -9.88
N CYS A 94 20.99 -11.45 -10.24
CA CYS A 94 20.03 -11.47 -11.34
C CYS A 94 20.78 -11.36 -12.66
N GLU A 95 20.63 -12.35 -13.54
CA GLU A 95 21.15 -12.34 -14.90
C GLU A 95 20.23 -11.54 -15.82
N ARG A 96 18.93 -11.80 -15.71
CA ARG A 96 17.90 -11.18 -16.54
C ARG A 96 16.65 -10.84 -15.74
N LEU A 97 16.18 -9.61 -15.88
CA LEU A 97 14.99 -9.05 -15.24
C LEU A 97 14.04 -8.52 -16.31
N VAL A 98 12.80 -9.01 -16.30
CA VAL A 98 11.74 -8.53 -17.21
C VAL A 98 10.72 -7.75 -16.41
N LEU A 99 10.47 -6.51 -16.82
CA LEU A 99 9.54 -5.58 -16.19
C LEU A 99 8.41 -5.21 -17.15
N SER A 100 7.19 -5.01 -16.63
CA SER A 100 6.08 -4.37 -17.34
C SER A 100 5.60 -3.16 -16.55
N PRO A 101 5.32 -2.01 -17.19
CA PRO A 101 4.60 -0.93 -16.55
C PRO A 101 3.18 -1.38 -16.15
N VAL A 102 2.69 -0.86 -15.02
CA VAL A 102 1.34 -1.11 -14.50
C VAL A 102 0.59 0.22 -14.46
N MET A 103 -0.56 0.30 -15.15
CA MET A 103 -1.37 1.52 -15.24
C MET A 103 -2.87 1.21 -15.39
N ALA A 104 -3.71 2.07 -14.80
CA ALA A 104 -5.18 1.99 -14.86
C ALA A 104 -5.81 2.22 -16.26
N LYS A 105 -5.05 2.71 -17.25
CA LYS A 105 -5.55 2.95 -18.63
C LYS A 105 -4.58 2.37 -19.64
N GLN A 106 -5.10 1.60 -20.60
CA GLN A 106 -4.37 0.94 -21.70
C GLN A 106 -3.77 1.92 -22.73
N GLN A 107 -3.02 2.93 -22.28
CA GLN A 107 -2.25 3.79 -23.17
C GLN A 107 -0.85 3.22 -23.36
N LYS A 108 -0.48 2.88 -24.60
CA LYS A 108 0.87 2.38 -24.90
C LYS A 108 1.93 3.38 -24.45
N VAL A 109 2.74 3.00 -23.45
CA VAL A 109 3.89 3.78 -23.01
C VAL A 109 5.07 3.44 -23.90
N ARG A 110 5.61 4.43 -24.61
CA ARG A 110 6.87 4.29 -25.34
C ARG A 110 7.99 4.86 -24.50
N PHE A 111 8.93 4.02 -24.12
CA PHE A 111 10.13 4.46 -23.44
C PHE A 111 11.19 4.88 -24.46
N GLY A 112 11.92 5.96 -24.15
CA GLY A 112 13.05 6.40 -24.96
C GLY A 112 14.24 5.44 -24.84
N PRO A 113 15.20 5.51 -25.78
CA PRO A 113 16.39 4.67 -25.74
C PRO A 113 17.21 4.93 -24.45
N GLY A 114 17.65 3.85 -23.79
CA GLY A 114 18.49 3.93 -22.58
C GLY A 114 17.72 3.89 -21.26
N ILE A 115 16.40 3.70 -21.29
CA ILE A 115 15.57 3.51 -20.10
C ILE A 115 16.03 2.29 -19.28
N GLU A 116 16.54 1.25 -19.94
CA GLU A 116 17.03 0.03 -19.30
C GLU A 116 18.28 0.32 -18.46
N GLY A 117 19.15 1.21 -18.96
CA GLY A 117 20.32 1.68 -18.22
C GLY A 117 19.94 2.52 -17.01
N PHE A 118 18.87 3.32 -17.13
CA PHE A 118 18.31 4.07 -16.00
C PHE A 118 17.73 3.13 -14.94
N ALA A 119 16.88 2.19 -15.36
CA ALA A 119 16.32 1.14 -14.51
C ALA A 119 17.40 0.36 -13.77
N ARG A 120 18.48 -0.01 -14.48
CA ARG A 120 19.61 -0.75 -13.88
C ARG A 120 20.30 0.03 -12.78
N ARG A 121 20.51 1.33 -12.97
CA ARG A 121 21.09 2.19 -11.92
C ARG A 121 20.14 2.35 -10.73
N GLY A 122 18.85 2.55 -10.98
CA GLY A 122 17.85 2.75 -9.93
C GLY A 122 17.58 1.50 -9.08
N LEU A 123 17.69 0.32 -9.69
CA LEU A 123 17.44 -0.97 -9.05
C LEU A 123 18.71 -1.66 -8.53
N ASN A 124 19.90 -1.12 -8.77
CA ASN A 124 21.16 -1.75 -8.36
C ASN A 124 21.17 -2.12 -6.86
N LYS A 125 21.61 -3.34 -6.55
CA LYS A 125 21.62 -3.96 -5.22
C LYS A 125 20.25 -4.25 -4.60
N ARG A 126 19.14 -3.95 -5.27
CA ARG A 126 17.81 -4.28 -4.76
C ARG A 126 17.49 -5.75 -4.99
N PRO A 127 16.85 -6.42 -4.02
CA PRO A 127 16.23 -7.70 -4.25
C PRO A 127 14.96 -7.52 -5.10
N VAL A 128 14.72 -8.49 -5.97
CA VAL A 128 13.53 -8.56 -6.83
C VAL A 128 13.01 -9.99 -6.85
N VAL A 129 11.69 -10.14 -6.88
CA VAL A 129 10.99 -11.42 -6.95
C VAL A 129 10.01 -11.37 -8.11
N ALA A 130 9.87 -12.45 -8.87
CA ALA A 130 8.86 -12.52 -9.93
C ALA A 130 7.45 -12.47 -9.34
N GLY A 131 6.58 -11.62 -9.88
CA GLY A 131 5.25 -11.31 -9.36
C GLY A 131 5.18 -9.99 -8.58
N ASP A 132 6.30 -9.50 -8.05
CA ASP A 132 6.33 -8.29 -7.24
C ASP A 132 6.14 -7.02 -8.08
N ARG A 133 5.60 -5.97 -7.44
CA ARG A 133 5.59 -4.60 -7.95
C ARG A 133 6.76 -3.81 -7.38
N ILE A 134 7.33 -2.89 -8.16
CA ILE A 134 8.45 -2.05 -7.73
C ILE A 134 8.41 -0.66 -8.39
N PHE A 135 8.92 0.35 -7.68
CA PHE A 135 9.24 1.64 -8.29
C PHE A 135 10.72 1.74 -8.65
N ILE A 136 10.98 2.37 -9.79
CA ILE A 136 12.33 2.77 -10.19
C ILE A 136 12.51 4.23 -9.81
N PRO A 137 13.43 4.57 -8.88
CA PRO A 137 13.64 5.94 -8.45
C PRO A 137 13.96 6.88 -9.61
N GLY A 138 13.29 8.03 -9.63
CA GLY A 138 13.44 9.04 -10.68
C GLY A 138 12.77 8.68 -12.01
N MET A 139 12.06 7.53 -12.08
CA MET A 139 11.22 7.19 -13.21
C MET A 139 9.77 7.58 -12.90
N THR A 140 9.39 8.75 -13.36
CA THR A 140 8.05 9.31 -13.17
C THR A 140 7.33 9.45 -14.51
N LEU A 141 6.03 9.19 -14.52
CA LEU A 141 5.15 9.47 -15.64
C LEU A 141 4.09 10.47 -15.14
N PHE A 142 3.89 11.59 -15.84
CA PHE A 142 2.97 12.66 -15.43
C PHE A 142 3.20 13.19 -13.99
N ALA A 143 4.46 13.28 -13.56
CA ALA A 143 4.87 13.67 -12.21
C ALA A 143 4.51 12.66 -11.09
N GLU A 144 4.03 11.48 -11.44
CA GLU A 144 3.72 10.38 -10.52
C GLU A 144 4.73 9.23 -10.70
N ALA A 145 4.98 8.48 -9.64
CA ALA A 145 5.85 7.30 -9.72
C ALA A 145 5.14 6.18 -10.49
N LEU A 146 5.77 5.68 -11.56
CA LEU A 146 5.19 4.60 -12.37
C LEU A 146 5.58 3.24 -11.79
N PRO A 147 4.63 2.41 -11.33
CA PRO A 147 4.95 1.07 -10.82
C PRO A 147 5.26 0.11 -11.98
N PHE A 148 6.17 -0.82 -11.71
CA PHE A 148 6.54 -1.89 -12.62
C PHE A 148 6.27 -3.23 -11.96
N ALA A 149 5.56 -4.11 -12.65
CA ALA A 149 5.45 -5.51 -12.28
C ALA A 149 6.69 -6.27 -12.78
N ILE A 150 7.24 -7.11 -11.92
CA ILE A 150 8.35 -8.00 -12.25
C ILE A 150 7.76 -9.26 -12.87
N VAL A 151 7.77 -9.33 -14.21
CA VAL A 151 7.17 -10.43 -14.97
C VAL A 151 7.96 -11.72 -14.77
N SER A 152 9.29 -11.63 -14.80
CA SER A 152 10.15 -12.80 -14.59
C SER A 152 11.56 -12.41 -14.20
N THR A 153 12.21 -13.32 -13.48
CA THR A 153 13.61 -13.23 -13.06
C THR A 153 14.38 -14.48 -13.49
N ARG A 154 15.65 -14.31 -13.85
CA ARG A 154 16.60 -15.41 -14.08
C ARG A 154 17.84 -15.17 -13.21
N PRO A 155 18.21 -16.11 -12.33
CA PRO A 155 17.48 -17.33 -11.94
C PRO A 155 16.14 -17.03 -11.25
N LYS A 156 15.26 -18.05 -11.14
CA LYS A 156 13.99 -17.92 -10.40
C LYS A 156 14.22 -17.81 -8.90
N GLY A 157 13.29 -17.17 -8.20
CA GLY A 157 13.35 -16.91 -6.76
C GLY A 157 13.77 -15.48 -6.45
N ILE A 158 14.21 -15.25 -5.22
CA ILE A 158 14.70 -13.94 -4.77
C ILE A 158 16.11 -13.74 -5.33
N VAL A 159 16.27 -12.71 -6.17
CA VAL A 159 17.55 -12.39 -6.80
C VAL A 159 17.89 -10.92 -6.60
N GLN A 160 19.18 -10.60 -6.56
CA GLN A 160 19.66 -9.23 -6.42
C GLN A 160 20.04 -8.65 -7.78
N VAL A 161 19.53 -7.46 -8.10
CA VAL A 161 19.92 -6.75 -9.32
C VAL A 161 21.37 -6.29 -9.20
N ALA A 162 22.17 -6.63 -10.21
CA ALA A 162 23.58 -6.30 -10.32
C ALA A 162 23.83 -5.32 -11.48
N PRO A 163 24.99 -4.64 -11.52
CA PRO A 163 25.36 -3.76 -12.64
C PRO A 163 25.41 -4.46 -14.01
N GLU A 164 25.61 -5.77 -14.02
CA GLU A 164 25.63 -6.64 -15.19
C GLU A 164 24.25 -7.22 -15.60
N THR A 165 23.19 -6.99 -14.81
CA THR A 165 21.85 -7.54 -15.09
C THR A 165 21.28 -6.99 -16.40
N GLU A 166 20.83 -7.88 -17.27
CA GLU A 166 20.04 -7.56 -18.46
C GLU A 166 18.62 -7.18 -18.03
N ILE A 167 18.21 -5.93 -18.24
CA ILE A 167 16.86 -5.45 -17.93
C ILE A 167 16.12 -5.28 -19.24
N VAL A 168 14.93 -5.88 -19.33
CA VAL A 168 14.01 -5.75 -20.46
C VAL A 168 12.71 -5.16 -19.93
N ILE A 169 12.33 -3.98 -20.43
CA ILE A 169 11.05 -3.34 -20.11
C ILE A 169 10.10 -3.60 -21.28
N LYS A 170 9.02 -4.33 -21.03
CA LYS A 170 7.97 -4.56 -22.02
C LYS A 170 7.15 -3.28 -22.23
N GLU A 171 6.67 -3.09 -23.45
CA GLU A 171 5.70 -2.05 -23.80
C GLU A 171 4.25 -2.47 -23.47
N GLU A 172 4.03 -3.78 -23.31
CA GLU A 172 2.75 -4.34 -22.88
C GLU A 172 2.51 -4.00 -21.41
N ILE A 173 1.40 -3.30 -21.16
CA ILE A 173 0.94 -2.96 -19.83
C ILE A 173 0.22 -4.18 -19.28
N LEU A 174 0.58 -4.56 -18.06
CA LEU A 174 -0.30 -5.44 -17.30
C LEU A 174 -1.40 -4.57 -16.75
N ASP A 175 -2.64 -4.91 -17.06
CA ASP A 175 -3.79 -4.27 -16.44
C ASP A 175 -3.55 -4.32 -14.91
N GLU A 176 -3.79 -3.21 -14.22
CA GLU A 176 -4.09 -3.33 -12.80
C GLU A 176 -5.27 -4.31 -12.75
N GLU A 177 -5.07 -5.54 -12.26
CA GLU A 177 -6.20 -6.38 -11.88
C GLU A 177 -7.20 -5.46 -11.15
N GLU A 178 -8.47 -5.50 -11.57
CA GLU A 178 -9.56 -4.70 -11.03
C GLU A 178 -9.86 -5.06 -9.55
N ASP A 179 -8.84 -5.16 -8.71
CA ASP A 179 -8.97 -4.90 -7.29
C ASP A 179 -9.30 -3.42 -7.16
N ALA A 180 -10.61 -3.14 -7.11
CA ALA A 180 -11.26 -1.84 -7.08
C ALA A 180 -10.55 -0.79 -6.20
N ALA A 181 -9.53 -0.12 -6.73
CA ALA A 181 -9.02 1.19 -6.30
C ALA A 181 -7.83 1.61 -7.18
N GLY A 182 -8.11 2.40 -8.22
CA GLY A 182 -7.06 3.10 -8.96
C GLY A 182 -6.22 3.96 -8.02
N HIS A 183 -4.90 3.94 -8.19
CA HIS A 183 -3.94 4.67 -7.37
C HIS A 183 -4.17 4.49 -5.85
N GLN A 184 -3.69 3.36 -5.33
CA GLN A 184 -3.69 3.10 -3.89
C GLN A 184 -2.66 4.00 -3.20
N ILE A 185 -3.12 5.18 -2.77
CA ILE A 185 -2.35 6.11 -1.95
C ILE A 185 -2.02 5.41 -0.63
N ALA A 186 -0.75 5.29 -0.28
CA ALA A 186 -0.36 4.72 1.00
C ALA A 186 -0.42 5.80 2.10
N TYR A 187 -0.50 5.37 3.36
CA TYR A 187 -0.45 6.31 4.48
C TYR A 187 0.82 7.17 4.49
N GLU A 188 1.92 6.66 3.95
CA GLU A 188 3.20 7.35 3.83
C GLU A 188 3.16 8.53 2.84
N ASP A 189 2.26 8.51 1.87
CA ASP A 189 2.15 9.55 0.84
C ASP A 189 1.43 10.80 1.34
N ILE A 190 0.80 10.72 2.53
CA ILE A 190 0.09 11.84 3.15
C ILE A 190 1.02 12.60 4.11
N GLY A 191 1.47 13.78 3.67
CA GLY A 191 2.29 14.69 4.47
C GLY A 191 1.48 15.55 5.45
N GLY A 192 2.06 15.84 6.63
CA GLY A 192 1.54 16.86 7.56
C GLY A 192 0.31 16.50 8.39
N LEU A 193 -0.33 15.34 8.16
CA LEU A 193 -1.58 14.93 8.80
C LEU A 193 -1.44 13.69 9.70
N GLY A 194 -0.25 13.45 10.26
CA GLY A 194 0.06 12.23 11.00
C GLY A 194 -0.89 11.94 12.17
N ASN A 195 -1.22 12.95 12.97
CA ASN A 195 -2.11 12.80 14.14
C ASN A 195 -3.55 12.51 13.72
N GLN A 196 -4.04 13.17 12.68
CA GLN A 196 -5.38 12.97 12.13
C GLN A 196 -5.49 11.58 11.53
N LEU A 197 -4.49 11.17 10.77
CA LEU A 197 -4.43 9.87 10.13
C LEU A 197 -4.41 8.74 11.17
N GLN A 198 -3.66 8.91 12.26
CA GLN A 198 -3.65 7.95 13.36
C GLN A 198 -5.04 7.78 13.99
N LYS A 199 -5.75 8.89 14.26
CA LYS A 199 -7.12 8.82 14.82
C LYS A 199 -8.09 8.11 13.88
N VAL A 200 -8.06 8.44 12.59
CA VAL A 200 -8.92 7.80 11.59
C VAL A 200 -8.60 6.31 11.49
N ARG A 201 -7.32 5.95 11.52
CA ARG A 201 -6.84 4.57 11.53
C ARG A 201 -7.35 3.80 12.75
N GLU A 202 -7.24 4.36 13.94
CA GLU A 202 -7.75 3.74 15.17
C GLU A 202 -9.27 3.57 15.15
N MET A 203 -10.00 4.50 14.54
CA MET A 203 -11.46 4.42 14.42
C MET A 203 -11.94 3.42 13.36
N ILE A 204 -11.19 3.22 12.27
CA ILE A 204 -11.63 2.40 11.13
C ILE A 204 -10.92 1.05 11.08
N GLU A 205 -9.59 1.03 11.14
CA GLU A 205 -8.80 -0.21 10.97
C GLU A 205 -8.88 -1.11 12.20
N LEU A 206 -8.85 -0.53 13.42
CA LEU A 206 -8.84 -1.32 14.65
C LEU A 206 -10.12 -2.18 14.82
N PRO A 207 -11.35 -1.66 14.59
CA PRO A 207 -12.56 -2.48 14.61
C PRO A 207 -12.57 -3.61 13.59
N LEU A 208 -12.11 -3.32 12.36
CA LEU A 208 -12.14 -4.28 11.25
C LEU A 208 -11.15 -5.43 11.48
N LYS A 209 -9.94 -5.11 11.96
CA LYS A 209 -8.89 -6.12 12.18
C LYS A 209 -9.00 -6.88 13.50
N HIS A 210 -9.51 -6.22 14.55
CA HIS A 210 -9.55 -6.81 15.89
C HIS A 210 -10.94 -6.75 16.54
N PRO A 211 -11.98 -7.32 15.91
CA PRO A 211 -13.35 -7.30 16.43
C PRO A 211 -13.49 -8.02 17.79
N ILE A 212 -12.56 -8.92 18.12
CA ILE A 212 -12.51 -9.61 19.41
C ILE A 212 -12.16 -8.65 20.55
N LEU A 213 -11.30 -7.65 20.32
CA LEU A 213 -10.92 -6.67 21.35
C LEU A 213 -12.13 -5.83 21.77
N PHE A 214 -12.91 -5.34 20.81
CA PHE A 214 -14.13 -4.55 21.06
C PHE A 214 -15.18 -5.36 21.83
N ARG A 215 -15.40 -6.62 21.44
CA ARG A 215 -16.31 -7.54 22.16
C ARG A 215 -15.87 -7.81 23.61
N ARG A 216 -14.56 -7.95 23.87
CA ARG A 216 -14.05 -8.16 25.23
C ARG A 216 -14.18 -6.93 26.12
N LEU A 217 -13.99 -5.76 25.54
CA LEU A 217 -14.12 -4.48 26.24
C LEU A 217 -15.58 -4.04 26.41
N GLY A 218 -16.52 -4.67 25.70
CA GLY A 218 -17.94 -4.32 25.75
C GLY A 218 -18.24 -2.95 25.15
N ILE A 219 -17.41 -2.49 24.21
CA ILE A 219 -17.57 -1.20 23.53
C ILE A 219 -17.93 -1.44 22.07
N ASP A 220 -18.89 -0.66 21.57
CA ASP A 220 -19.23 -0.68 20.15
C ASP A 220 -18.23 0.15 19.35
N PRO A 221 -17.77 -0.33 18.19
CA PRO A 221 -16.92 0.46 17.32
C PRO A 221 -17.71 1.65 16.74
N PRO A 222 -17.03 2.79 16.49
CA PRO A 222 -17.68 3.92 15.84
C PRO A 222 -18.15 3.53 14.43
N LYS A 223 -19.40 3.84 14.10
CA LYS A 223 -20.02 3.48 12.81
C LYS A 223 -19.80 4.51 11.70
N GLY A 224 -19.25 5.68 12.03
CA GLY A 224 -19.03 6.76 11.07
C GLY A 224 -17.98 7.74 11.55
N VAL A 225 -17.24 8.31 10.60
CA VAL A 225 -16.18 9.30 10.83
C VAL A 225 -16.47 10.51 9.94
N LEU A 226 -16.56 11.70 10.55
CA LEU A 226 -16.72 12.96 9.81
C LEU A 226 -15.38 13.69 9.72
N LEU A 227 -14.87 13.86 8.51
CA LEU A 227 -13.67 14.66 8.24
C LEU A 227 -14.09 16.09 7.87
N HIS A 228 -13.68 17.08 8.67
CA HIS A 228 -13.99 18.49 8.42
C HIS A 228 -12.74 19.36 8.30
N GLY A 229 -12.84 20.48 7.59
CA GLY A 229 -11.78 21.48 7.46
C GLY A 229 -11.84 22.24 6.13
N PRO A 230 -10.93 23.19 5.87
CA PRO A 230 -10.86 23.89 4.58
C PRO A 230 -10.69 22.94 3.37
N PRO A 231 -11.09 23.35 2.15
CA PRO A 231 -10.79 22.60 0.93
C PRO A 231 -9.27 22.48 0.73
N GLY A 232 -8.83 21.42 0.04
CA GLY A 232 -7.40 21.20 -0.24
C GLY A 232 -6.56 20.66 0.93
N THR A 233 -7.19 20.30 2.07
CA THR A 233 -6.48 19.73 3.24
C THR A 233 -6.29 18.21 3.19
N GLY A 234 -6.55 17.56 2.04
CA GLY A 234 -6.27 16.14 1.86
C GLY A 234 -7.30 15.16 2.44
N LYS A 235 -8.54 15.60 2.73
CA LYS A 235 -9.63 14.73 3.24
C LYS A 235 -9.90 13.51 2.35
N THR A 236 -10.07 13.74 1.05
CA THR A 236 -10.26 12.69 0.04
C THR A 236 -9.05 11.75 -0.04
N MET A 237 -7.82 12.27 0.13
CA MET A 237 -6.61 11.44 0.15
C MET A 237 -6.56 10.53 1.38
N ILE A 238 -6.95 11.03 2.56
CA ILE A 238 -7.04 10.22 3.78
C ILE A 238 -8.01 9.06 3.58
N ALA A 239 -9.21 9.33 3.05
CA ALA A 239 -10.21 8.29 2.83
C ALA A 239 -9.71 7.20 1.86
N LYS A 240 -9.13 7.60 0.72
CA LYS A 240 -8.54 6.67 -0.26
C LYS A 240 -7.40 5.84 0.33
N ALA A 241 -6.56 6.44 1.18
CA ALA A 241 -5.47 5.72 1.83
C ALA A 241 -5.97 4.70 2.86
N VAL A 242 -7.00 5.04 3.63
CA VAL A 242 -7.61 4.09 4.58
C VAL A 242 -8.25 2.92 3.85
N ALA A 243 -8.96 3.19 2.76
CA ALA A 243 -9.56 2.15 1.93
C ALA A 243 -8.52 1.15 1.39
N SER A 244 -7.44 1.70 0.81
CA SER A 244 -6.36 0.91 0.22
C SER A 244 -5.65 0.01 1.24
N GLU A 245 -5.47 0.50 2.46
CA GLU A 245 -4.70 -0.23 3.50
C GLU A 245 -5.55 -1.23 4.29
N THR A 246 -6.87 -1.02 4.37
CA THR A 246 -7.78 -1.91 5.09
C THR A 246 -8.23 -3.11 4.25
N ASN A 247 -7.92 -3.14 2.95
CA ASN A 247 -8.39 -4.14 1.99
C ASN A 247 -9.91 -4.39 2.08
N ALA A 248 -10.65 -3.33 2.41
CA ALA A 248 -12.11 -3.34 2.53
C ALA A 248 -12.73 -2.87 1.21
N HIS A 249 -13.92 -3.38 0.88
CA HIS A 249 -14.67 -2.91 -0.29
C HIS A 249 -14.93 -1.41 -0.17
N PHE A 250 -14.47 -0.61 -1.13
CA PHE A 250 -14.54 0.84 -1.05
C PHE A 250 -15.52 1.40 -2.06
N THR A 251 -16.53 2.11 -1.57
CA THR A 251 -17.47 2.84 -2.42
C THR A 251 -17.33 4.33 -2.18
N SER A 252 -16.93 5.06 -3.21
CA SER A 252 -16.84 6.53 -3.18
C SER A 252 -18.09 7.14 -3.78
N ILE A 253 -18.68 8.07 -3.06
CA ILE A 253 -19.85 8.84 -3.45
C ILE A 253 -19.45 10.31 -3.43
N ASN A 254 -19.72 11.03 -4.51
CA ASN A 254 -19.62 12.48 -4.51
C ASN A 254 -21.01 13.10 -4.33
N GLY A 255 -21.18 14.00 -3.36
CA GLY A 255 -22.48 14.59 -3.02
C GLY A 255 -23.26 15.10 -4.24
N PRO A 256 -22.69 15.96 -5.09
CA PRO A 256 -23.34 16.46 -6.31
C PRO A 256 -23.71 15.37 -7.33
N GLU A 257 -23.00 14.24 -7.38
CA GLU A 257 -23.29 13.16 -8.33
C GLU A 257 -24.59 12.41 -7.98
N ILE A 258 -24.95 12.40 -6.69
CA ILE A 258 -26.18 11.76 -6.21
C ILE A 258 -27.39 12.68 -6.30
N ILE A 259 -27.21 14.01 -6.35
CA ILE A 259 -28.31 14.96 -6.43
C ILE A 259 -28.89 14.94 -7.86
N SER A 260 -29.91 14.10 -8.08
CA SER A 260 -30.66 14.02 -9.33
C SER A 260 -31.75 15.08 -9.37
N LYS A 261 -32.08 15.58 -10.56
CA LYS A 261 -33.24 16.48 -10.75
C LYS A 261 -34.59 15.80 -10.52
N TYR A 262 -34.62 14.47 -10.48
CA TYR A 262 -35.82 13.66 -10.32
C TYR A 262 -35.96 13.19 -8.87
N TYR A 263 -37.15 13.40 -8.31
CA TYR A 263 -37.48 13.07 -6.93
C TYR A 263 -37.43 11.55 -6.69
N GLY A 264 -36.66 11.10 -5.69
CA GLY A 264 -36.57 9.69 -5.28
C GLY A 264 -35.48 8.86 -5.96
N GLU A 265 -34.87 9.34 -7.06
CA GLU A 265 -33.73 8.63 -7.68
C GLU A 265 -32.48 8.64 -6.78
N SER A 266 -32.15 9.80 -6.19
CA SER A 266 -31.06 9.95 -5.22
C SER A 266 -31.16 8.98 -4.03
N GLU A 267 -32.36 8.83 -3.46
CA GLU A 267 -32.59 7.95 -2.30
C GLU A 267 -32.45 6.47 -2.66
N LYS A 268 -32.94 6.09 -3.85
CA LYS A 268 -32.81 4.73 -4.36
C LYS A 268 -31.34 4.39 -4.59
N GLN A 269 -30.59 5.29 -5.22
CA GLN A 269 -29.16 5.10 -5.47
C GLN A 269 -28.36 4.98 -4.17
N LEU A 270 -28.64 5.82 -3.17
CA LEU A 270 -28.04 5.70 -1.84
C LEU A 270 -28.36 4.34 -1.22
N ARG A 271 -29.60 3.89 -1.26
CA ARG A 271 -29.99 2.57 -0.71
C ARG A 271 -29.22 1.43 -1.39
N GLU A 272 -29.14 1.43 -2.71
CA GLU A 272 -28.39 0.42 -3.47
C GLU A 272 -26.91 0.38 -3.08
N ILE A 273 -26.28 1.53 -2.87
CA ILE A 273 -24.88 1.61 -2.44
C ILE A 273 -24.68 1.02 -1.03
N PHE A 274 -25.58 1.33 -0.09
CA PHE A 274 -25.51 0.76 1.25
C PHE A 274 -25.80 -0.75 1.26
N ASP A 275 -26.70 -1.22 0.40
CA ASP A 275 -26.99 -2.64 0.25
C ASP A 275 -25.78 -3.40 -0.35
N ASP A 276 -25.13 -2.84 -1.36
CA ASP A 276 -23.89 -3.38 -1.95
C ASP A 276 -22.74 -3.46 -0.92
N ALA A 277 -22.52 -2.38 -0.17
CA ALA A 277 -21.51 -2.36 0.89
C ALA A 277 -21.79 -3.39 2.00
N THR A 278 -23.07 -3.65 2.30
CA THR A 278 -23.48 -4.67 3.28
C THR A 278 -23.19 -6.08 2.77
N GLN A 279 -23.40 -6.33 1.47
CA GLN A 279 -23.12 -7.63 0.84
C GLN A 279 -21.61 -7.90 0.72
N ASN A 280 -20.81 -6.85 0.50
CA ASN A 280 -19.36 -6.92 0.34
C ASN A 280 -18.58 -6.61 1.64
N ALA A 281 -19.19 -6.84 2.81
CA ALA A 281 -18.54 -6.56 4.08
C ALA A 281 -17.27 -7.43 4.28
N PRO A 282 -16.13 -6.87 4.75
CA PRO A 282 -15.94 -5.52 5.29
C PRO A 282 -15.88 -4.42 4.20
N ALA A 283 -16.65 -3.35 4.38
CA ALA A 283 -16.77 -2.26 3.40
C ALA A 283 -16.67 -0.87 4.05
N ILE A 284 -16.21 0.11 3.27
CA ILE A 284 -16.10 1.53 3.62
C ILE A 284 -16.85 2.34 2.56
N ILE A 285 -17.87 3.08 3.01
CA ILE A 285 -18.56 4.06 2.18
C ILE A 285 -17.96 5.44 2.48
N PHE A 286 -17.40 6.08 1.46
CA PHE A 286 -16.89 7.44 1.55
C PHE A 286 -17.84 8.39 0.82
N ILE A 287 -18.34 9.38 1.54
CA ILE A 287 -19.19 10.44 0.99
C ILE A 287 -18.38 11.73 1.00
N ASP A 288 -17.93 12.16 -0.18
CA ASP A 288 -17.34 13.49 -0.39
C ASP A 288 -18.45 14.53 -0.54
N GLU A 289 -18.17 15.76 -0.13
CA GLU A 289 -19.14 16.88 -0.20
C GLU A 289 -20.52 16.55 0.43
N LEU A 290 -20.49 15.93 1.61
CA LEU A 290 -21.69 15.56 2.39
C LEU A 290 -22.64 16.74 2.62
N ASP A 291 -22.11 17.94 2.74
CA ASP A 291 -22.87 19.19 2.88
C ASP A 291 -23.81 19.46 1.70
N SER A 292 -23.49 18.95 0.50
CA SER A 292 -24.37 19.07 -0.67
C SER A 292 -25.64 18.22 -0.54
N ILE A 293 -25.55 17.02 0.07
CA ILE A 293 -26.69 16.10 0.20
C ILE A 293 -27.42 16.24 1.55
N ALA A 294 -26.74 16.79 2.56
CA ALA A 294 -27.29 16.99 3.90
C ALA A 294 -27.10 18.45 4.38
N PRO A 295 -27.66 19.44 3.66
CA PRO A 295 -27.65 20.83 4.13
C PRO A 295 -28.43 20.95 5.44
N LYS A 296 -28.14 21.99 6.22
CA LYS A 296 -28.95 22.30 7.40
C LYS A 296 -30.39 22.53 6.95
N ARG A 297 -31.35 21.99 7.71
CA ARG A 297 -32.79 22.14 7.42
C ARG A 297 -33.24 23.61 7.24
N GLU A 298 -32.50 24.56 7.79
CA GLU A 298 -32.76 26.00 7.69
C GLU A 298 -32.43 26.58 6.30
N ASP A 299 -31.51 25.95 5.55
CA ASP A 299 -31.04 26.42 4.24
C ASP A 299 -31.76 25.72 3.07
N VAL A 300 -32.72 24.82 3.35
CA VAL A 300 -33.46 24.07 2.32
C VAL A 300 -34.64 24.91 1.84
N THR A 301 -34.47 25.65 0.75
CA THR A 301 -35.60 26.19 -0.01
C THR A 301 -36.24 25.07 -0.82
N GLY A 302 -37.35 24.55 -0.31
CA GLY A 302 -38.27 23.69 -1.07
C GLY A 302 -39.11 24.47 -2.07
#